data_AF-A0A2E8RXY9-F1
#
_entry.id   AF-A0A2E8RXY9-F1
#
_cell.length_a   1.000
_cell.length_b   1.000
_cell.length_c   1.000
_cell.angle_alpha   90.00
_cell.angle_beta   90.00
_cell.angle_gamma   90.00
#
_symmetry.space_group_name_H-M   'P 1'
#
loop_
_entity.id
_entity.type
_entity.pdbx_description
1 polymer ?
#
loop_
_entity_poly.entity_id
_entity_poly.type
_entity_poly.pdbx_seq_one_letter_code
_entity_poly.pdbx_strand_id
1 'polypeptide(L)'
;MRGLFQILVPVLVLLFVGCEVHTPYDTCNFDPAITGACFTDDKEKVSCVVDNHPDCPERVCVTYNGDGPFCTKKCTNNSACSLGGSCEDFLNDGQVVSYCVDPAFK
;
A
#
# COMPACT_ATOMS: atom_id res chain seq x y z
N MET A 1 28.20 4.60 61.26
CA MET A 1 26.77 4.99 61.28
C MET A 1 26.45 5.68 59.95
N ARG A 2 25.42 5.18 59.23
CA ARG A 2 24.65 5.86 58.14
C ARG A 2 25.43 6.22 56.85
N GLY A 3 24.94 6.02 55.63
CA GLY A 3 23.65 5.56 55.08
C GLY A 3 23.89 4.70 53.83
N LEU A 4 22.98 3.81 53.41
CA LEU A 4 21.65 4.07 52.84
C LEU A 4 21.74 5.05 51.64
N PHE A 5 21.83 4.53 50.41
CA PHE A 5 20.66 4.31 49.55
C PHE A 5 21.08 3.71 48.20
N GLN A 6 20.38 2.63 47.84
CA GLN A 6 20.38 2.06 46.49
C GLN A 6 19.92 3.11 45.48
N ILE A 7 20.62 3.22 44.34
CA ILE A 7 19.98 3.67 43.10
C ILE A 7 20.22 2.57 42.07
N LEU A 8 19.26 1.66 42.02
CA LEU A 8 18.94 0.84 40.86
C LEU A 8 18.63 1.81 39.70
N VAL A 9 19.50 1.86 38.69
CA VAL A 9 19.16 2.47 37.40
C VAL A 9 18.87 1.32 36.43
N PRO A 10 17.60 0.94 36.21
CA PRO A 10 17.28 0.13 35.05
C PRO A 10 17.27 1.10 33.86
N VAL A 11 18.38 1.18 33.11
CA VAL A 11 18.34 1.80 31.78
C VAL A 11 17.58 0.82 30.89
N LEU A 12 16.26 1.00 30.86
CA LEU A 12 15.34 0.39 29.93
C LEU A 12 15.69 0.94 28.53
N VAL A 13 16.64 0.27 27.85
CA VAL A 13 16.94 0.56 26.45
C VAL A 13 15.70 0.17 25.65
N LEU A 14 14.98 1.21 25.22
CA LEU A 14 13.84 1.17 24.33
C LEU A 14 14.13 0.23 23.16
N LEU A 15 13.38 -0.87 23.10
CA LEU A 15 13.15 -1.62 21.87
C LEU A 15 12.39 -0.66 20.93
N PHE A 16 13.12 0.08 20.10
CA PHE A 16 12.56 0.66 18.89
C PHE A 16 12.23 -0.51 17.98
N VAL A 17 11.04 -1.08 18.20
CA VAL A 17 10.34 -1.86 17.18
C VAL A 17 10.23 -0.90 16.00
N GLY A 18 11.00 -1.15 14.95
CA GLY A 18 10.92 -0.38 13.72
C GLY A 18 9.49 -0.50 13.21
N CYS A 19 8.70 0.56 13.37
CA CYS A 19 7.54 0.73 12.52
C CYS A 19 8.10 0.87 11.10
N GLU A 20 8.09 -0.20 10.33
CA GLU A 20 8.18 -0.10 8.88
C GLU A 20 7.02 0.81 8.48
N VAL A 21 7.37 2.04 8.11
CA VAL A 21 6.41 3.05 7.70
C VAL A 21 6.06 2.66 6.26
N HIS A 22 5.13 1.72 6.10
CA HIS A 22 4.59 1.44 4.78
C HIS A 22 4.02 2.74 4.24
N THR A 23 4.47 3.14 3.07
CA THR A 23 4.03 4.36 2.39
C THR A 23 2.97 4.01 1.34
N PRO A 24 2.02 4.91 1.06
CA PRO A 24 1.28 4.79 -0.20
C PRO A 24 2.30 4.73 -1.34
N TYR A 25 2.04 3.91 -2.36
CA TYR A 25 2.89 3.65 -3.54
C TYR A 25 4.07 2.68 -3.37
N ASP A 26 4.18 1.99 -2.23
CA ASP A 26 5.06 0.81 -2.15
C ASP A 26 4.57 -0.29 -3.08
N THR A 27 5.50 -1.02 -3.70
CA THR A 27 5.14 -2.21 -4.49
C THR A 27 4.50 -3.24 -3.56
N CYS A 28 3.36 -3.79 -3.96
CA CYS A 28 2.67 -4.84 -3.23
C CYS A 28 2.71 -6.14 -4.03
N ASN A 29 2.84 -7.28 -3.36
CA ASN A 29 2.79 -8.57 -4.06
C ASN A 29 1.36 -9.05 -4.16
N PHE A 30 0.84 -9.21 -5.38
CA PHE A 30 -0.37 -10.01 -5.55
C PHE A 30 -0.09 -11.46 -5.18
N ASP A 31 -1.03 -12.07 -4.46
CA ASP A 31 -1.07 -13.52 -4.38
C ASP A 31 -1.22 -14.07 -5.83
N PRO A 32 -0.40 -15.04 -6.26
CA PRO A 32 -0.52 -15.65 -7.59
C PRO A 32 -1.94 -16.14 -7.91
N ALA A 33 -2.73 -16.52 -6.90
CA ALA A 33 -4.15 -16.88 -7.07
C ALA A 33 -5.03 -15.70 -7.55
N ILE A 34 -4.70 -14.47 -7.14
CA ILE A 34 -5.40 -13.24 -7.55
C ILE A 34 -4.80 -12.69 -8.85
N THR A 35 -3.48 -12.83 -9.00
CA THR A 35 -2.72 -12.45 -10.19
C THR A 35 -3.32 -13.08 -11.45
N GLY A 36 -3.72 -14.36 -11.40
CA GLY A 36 -4.36 -15.04 -12.52
C GLY A 36 -5.71 -14.46 -12.95
N ALA A 37 -6.43 -13.73 -12.09
CA ALA A 37 -7.66 -13.02 -12.46
C ALA A 37 -7.38 -11.63 -13.06
N CYS A 38 -6.19 -11.10 -12.81
CA CYS A 38 -5.73 -9.78 -13.26
C CYS A 38 -5.04 -9.78 -14.62
N PHE A 39 -4.81 -10.96 -15.19
CA PHE A 39 -4.32 -11.14 -16.54
C PHE A 39 -5.31 -12.03 -17.28
N THR A 40 -6.01 -11.49 -18.28
CA THR A 40 -6.80 -12.33 -19.18
C THR A 40 -5.86 -13.24 -19.97
N ASP A 41 -6.32 -14.44 -20.32
CA ASP A 41 -5.55 -15.45 -21.08
C ASP A 41 -4.97 -14.89 -22.40
N ASP A 42 -5.53 -13.78 -22.90
CA ASP A 42 -5.13 -13.09 -24.14
C ASP A 42 -4.00 -12.05 -23.97
N LYS A 43 -3.40 -11.92 -22.77
CA LYS A 43 -2.33 -10.94 -22.48
C LYS A 43 -2.75 -9.48 -22.65
N GLU A 44 -4.06 -9.17 -22.60
CA GLU A 44 -4.48 -7.78 -22.48
C GLU A 44 -4.04 -7.22 -21.14
N LYS A 45 -3.51 -6.00 -21.17
CA LYS A 45 -3.10 -5.23 -20.00
C LYS A 45 -4.36 -4.83 -19.23
N VAL A 46 -4.74 -5.58 -18.20
CA VAL A 46 -5.94 -5.30 -17.39
C VAL A 46 -5.54 -4.59 -16.09
N SER A 47 -6.41 -3.68 -15.64
CA SER A 47 -6.28 -3.02 -14.35
C SER A 47 -7.04 -3.82 -13.29
N CYS A 48 -6.41 -4.02 -12.13
CA CYS A 48 -6.92 -4.92 -11.10
C CYS A 48 -6.81 -4.27 -9.73
N VAL A 49 -7.72 -4.64 -8.83
CA VAL A 49 -7.83 -4.07 -7.48
C VAL A 49 -7.90 -5.20 -6.47
N VAL A 50 -7.07 -5.11 -5.43
CA VAL A 50 -7.10 -6.00 -4.27
C VAL A 50 -7.29 -5.16 -3.02
N ASP A 51 -8.48 -5.23 -2.46
CA ASP A 51 -8.82 -4.63 -1.17
C ASP A 51 -8.31 -5.49 -0.01
N ASN A 52 -8.15 -4.87 1.15
CA ASN A 52 -7.62 -5.48 2.38
C ASN A 52 -6.21 -6.06 2.27
N HIS A 53 -5.36 -5.53 1.37
CA HIS A 53 -3.99 -5.99 1.22
C HIS A 53 -3.13 -5.67 2.46
N PRO A 54 -2.49 -6.65 3.11
CA PRO A 54 -1.76 -6.45 4.37
C PRO A 54 -0.53 -5.55 4.20
N ASP A 55 0.08 -5.57 3.02
CA ASP A 55 1.29 -4.80 2.73
C ASP A 55 1.01 -3.32 2.38
N CYS A 56 -0.26 -2.92 2.29
CA CYS A 56 -0.64 -1.56 1.93
C CYS A 56 -1.21 -0.78 3.13
N PRO A 57 -0.78 0.47 3.37
CA PRO A 57 -1.28 1.28 4.50
C PRO A 57 -2.79 1.51 4.44
N GLU A 58 -3.30 1.81 3.25
CA GLU A 58 -4.74 1.97 2.99
C GLU A 58 -5.41 0.67 2.58
N ARG A 59 -4.65 -0.44 2.63
CA ARG A 59 -5.08 -1.78 2.28
C ARG A 59 -5.60 -1.95 0.87
N VAL A 60 -5.21 -1.09 -0.06
CA VAL A 60 -5.55 -1.22 -1.47
C VAL A 60 -4.27 -1.40 -2.26
N CYS A 61 -4.19 -2.51 -2.99
CA CYS A 61 -3.13 -2.82 -3.93
C CYS A 61 -3.75 -2.87 -5.33
N VAL A 62 -3.18 -2.15 -6.31
CA VAL A 62 -3.68 -2.13 -7.68
C VAL A 62 -2.58 -2.42 -8.68
N THR A 63 -2.95 -2.98 -9.83
CA THR A 63 -2.14 -2.91 -11.06
C THR A 63 -2.92 -2.07 -12.06
N TYR A 64 -2.23 -1.18 -12.76
CA TYR A 64 -2.82 -0.35 -13.80
C TYR A 64 -2.21 -0.77 -15.13
N ASN A 65 -3.04 -1.08 -16.13
CA ASN A 65 -2.58 -1.47 -17.48
C ASN A 65 -1.46 -2.54 -17.49
N GLY A 66 -1.56 -3.54 -16.61
CA GLY A 66 -0.61 -4.65 -16.51
C GLY A 66 0.80 -4.26 -16.05
N ASP A 67 0.98 -3.06 -15.50
CA ASP A 67 2.24 -2.67 -14.85
C ASP A 67 2.38 -3.30 -13.46
N GLY A 68 3.51 -3.05 -12.80
CA GLY A 68 3.79 -3.62 -11.49
C GLY A 68 2.73 -3.23 -10.45
N PRO A 69 2.26 -4.17 -9.61
CA PRO A 69 1.31 -3.87 -8.55
C PRO A 69 1.89 -2.89 -7.51
N PHE A 70 1.09 -1.91 -7.11
CA PHE A 70 1.46 -0.88 -6.15
C PHE A 70 0.32 -0.54 -5.18
N CYS A 71 0.70 -0.15 -3.97
CA CYS A 71 -0.23 0.32 -2.96
C CYS A 71 -0.80 1.69 -3.34
N THR A 72 -2.10 1.86 -3.20
CA THR A 72 -2.76 3.12 -3.53
C THR A 72 -3.86 3.46 -2.54
N LYS A 73 -4.58 4.54 -2.83
CA LYS A 73 -5.70 5.07 -2.08
C LYS A 73 -6.83 5.47 -3.01
N LYS A 74 -8.05 5.50 -2.45
CA LYS A 74 -9.22 6.01 -3.15
C LYS A 74 -9.09 7.51 -3.37
N CYS A 75 -9.62 8.00 -4.48
CA CYS A 75 -9.61 9.40 -4.82
C CYS A 75 -10.95 9.84 -5.40
N THR A 76 -11.21 11.14 -5.34
CA THR A 76 -12.38 11.77 -5.97
C THR A 76 -12.00 12.63 -7.17
N ASN A 77 -10.73 13.03 -7.26
CA ASN A 77 -10.14 13.79 -8.36
C ASN A 77 -8.60 13.75 -8.25
N ASN A 78 -7.91 14.25 -9.29
CA ASN A 78 -6.44 14.25 -9.36
C ASN A 78 -5.76 15.01 -8.22
N SER A 79 -6.42 16.03 -7.65
CA SER A 79 -5.86 16.81 -6.53
C SER A 79 -5.80 16.02 -5.21
N ALA A 80 -6.51 14.89 -5.11
CA ALA A 80 -6.42 13.99 -3.96
C ALA A 80 -5.18 13.10 -4.00
N CYS A 81 -4.52 13.00 -5.16
CA CYS A 81 -3.35 12.16 -5.38
C CYS A 81 -2.05 12.91 -5.12
N SER A 82 -0.94 12.17 -5.04
CA SER A 82 0.40 12.76 -4.94
C SER A 82 0.69 13.67 -6.13
N LEU A 83 1.68 14.56 -5.99
CA LEU A 83 2.04 15.51 -7.04
C LEU A 83 2.38 14.77 -8.35
N GLY A 84 1.59 15.00 -9.40
CA GLY A 84 1.75 14.34 -10.70
C GLY A 84 0.95 13.04 -10.88
N GLY A 85 0.33 12.52 -9.82
CA GLY A 85 -0.60 11.40 -9.88
C GLY A 85 -1.96 11.80 -10.47
N SER A 86 -2.70 10.80 -10.94
CA SER A 86 -4.05 10.96 -11.45
C SER A 86 -5.03 10.04 -10.75
N CYS A 87 -6.30 10.43 -10.75
CA CYS A 87 -7.39 9.63 -10.23
C CYS A 87 -7.98 8.84 -11.39
N GLU A 88 -7.66 7.55 -11.45
CA GLU A 88 -8.08 6.66 -12.53
C GLU A 88 -9.20 5.73 -12.04
N ASP A 89 -10.11 5.39 -12.95
CA ASP A 89 -11.24 4.51 -12.65
C ASP A 89 -10.86 3.04 -12.82
N PHE A 90 -11.23 2.24 -11.83
CA PHE A 90 -11.06 0.79 -11.82
C PHE A 90 -12.40 0.11 -11.60
N LEU A 91 -12.58 -1.08 -12.17
CA LEU A 91 -13.71 -1.94 -11.84
C LEU A 91 -13.32 -2.80 -10.63
N ASN A 92 -14.05 -2.64 -9.53
CA ASN A 92 -13.85 -3.40 -8.30
C ASN A 92 -15.20 -3.99 -7.84
N ASP A 93 -15.31 -5.31 -7.76
CA ASP A 93 -16.57 -6.03 -7.44
C ASP A 93 -17.78 -5.55 -8.26
N GLY A 94 -17.57 -5.25 -9.54
CA GLY A 94 -18.63 -4.78 -10.46
C GLY A 94 -19.04 -3.31 -10.27
N GLN A 95 -18.32 -2.55 -9.44
CA GLN A 95 -18.50 -1.11 -9.26
C GLN A 95 -17.31 -0.34 -9.81
N VAL A 96 -17.57 0.84 -10.38
CA VAL A 96 -16.50 1.76 -10.76
C VAL A 96 -16.05 2.52 -9.52
N VAL A 97 -14.77 2.38 -9.18
CA VAL A 97 -14.13 3.03 -8.04
C VAL A 97 -12.83 3.66 -8.52
N SER A 98 -12.60 4.93 -8.14
CA SER A 98 -11.41 5.65 -8.57
C SER A 98 -10.28 5.55 -7.54
N TYR A 99 -9.07 5.25 -8.02
CA TYR A 99 -7.86 5.13 -7.22
C TYR A 99 -6.73 6.00 -7.79
N CYS A 100 -5.82 6.43 -6.92
CA CYS A 100 -4.66 7.20 -7.36
C CYS A 100 -3.69 6.32 -8.14
N VAL A 101 -3.21 6.81 -9.28
CA VAL A 101 -2.13 6.19 -10.04
C VAL A 101 -0.99 7.19 -10.08
N ASP A 102 0.15 6.78 -9.50
CA ASP A 102 1.37 7.59 -9.55
C ASP A 102 1.99 7.50 -10.96
N PRO A 103 2.57 8.58 -11.49
CA PRO A 103 3.20 8.58 -12.81
C PRO A 103 4.32 7.54 -12.98
N ALA A 104 4.89 7.02 -11.88
CA ALA A 104 5.83 5.91 -11.95
C ALA A 104 5.21 4.57 -12.42
N PHE A 105 3.87 4.46 -12.38
CA PHE A 105 3.10 3.26 -12.74
C PHE A 105 2.11 3.53 -13.89
N LYS A 106 2.43 4.48 -14.76
CA LYS A 106 1.72 4.80 -16.02
C LYS A 106 2.60 4.52 -17.22
#